data_AF-A0A0A9Y961-F1
#
_entry.id   AF-A0A0A9Y961-F1
#
_cell.length_a   1.000
_cell.length_b   1.000
_cell.length_c   1.000
_cell.angle_alpha   90.00
_cell.angle_beta   90.00
_cell.angle_gamma   90.00
#
_symmetry.space_group_name_H-M   'P 1'
#
loop_
_entity.id
_entity.type
_entity.pdbx_description
1 polymer ?
#
loop_
_entity_poly.entity_id
_entity_poly.type
_entity_poly.pdbx_seq_one_letter_code
_entity_poly.pdbx_strand_id
1 'polypeptide(L)'
;MTSVISFKAHDLQKELVPNPPPLPSLRDVPFGTIFSPHMLTIAFTNGKWCTPKIEPFHNLSLPPQTSCLHYGTTCFEGMKAYIDFSELNSTMDDKNIDNK
;
A
#
# COMPACT_ATOMS: atom_id res chain seq x y z
N MET A 1 29.62 -2.65 -15.26
CA MET A 1 28.55 -3.02 -14.31
C MET A 1 27.29 -2.30 -14.74
N THR A 2 26.31 -3.01 -15.30
CA THR A 2 25.02 -2.44 -15.69
C THR A 2 24.24 -2.10 -14.43
N SER A 3 23.99 -0.81 -14.20
CA SER A 3 23.11 -0.35 -13.12
C SER A 3 21.75 -1.03 -13.25
N VAL A 4 21.28 -1.67 -12.18
CA VAL A 4 19.96 -2.31 -12.16
C VAL A 4 18.90 -1.22 -12.36
N ILE A 5 18.11 -1.34 -13.43
CA ILE A 5 16.99 -0.44 -13.71
C ILE A 5 15.89 -0.77 -12.70
N SER A 6 15.91 -0.11 -11.55
CA SER A 6 14.96 -0.29 -10.45
C SER A 6 14.62 1.06 -9.84
N PHE A 7 13.38 1.19 -9.36
CA PHE A 7 13.00 2.24 -8.43
C PHE A 7 13.83 2.15 -7.14
N LYS A 8 13.91 3.26 -6.40
CA LYS A 8 14.61 3.34 -5.11
C LYS A 8 13.65 3.77 -4.02
N ALA A 9 13.77 3.17 -2.85
CA ALA A 9 12.92 3.48 -1.70
C ALA A 9 13.09 4.93 -1.21
N HIS A 10 14.28 5.52 -1.33
CA HIS A 10 14.52 6.92 -0.93
C HIS A 10 13.80 7.94 -1.81
N ASP A 11 13.36 7.54 -3.01
CA ASP A 11 12.58 8.39 -3.91
C ASP A 11 11.07 8.34 -3.61
N LEU A 12 10.64 7.56 -2.62
CA LEU A 12 9.23 7.35 -2.29
C LEU A 12 8.51 8.65 -1.92
N GLN A 13 7.45 8.93 -2.67
CA GLN A 13 6.49 9.99 -2.35
C GLN A 13 5.34 9.43 -1.52
N LYS A 14 4.85 10.22 -0.55
CA LYS A 14 3.77 9.82 0.34
C LYS A 14 2.65 10.86 0.32
N GLU A 15 1.47 10.43 -0.04
CA GLU A 15 0.22 11.18 0.09
C GLU A 15 -0.66 10.43 1.09
N LEU A 16 -0.70 10.93 2.32
CA LEU A 16 -1.43 10.27 3.40
C LEU A 16 -2.84 10.84 3.53
N VAL A 17 -3.83 9.95 3.64
CA VAL A 17 -5.17 10.30 4.14
C VAL A 17 -5.03 11.04 5.49
N PRO A 18 -5.52 12.30 5.61
CA PRO A 18 -5.29 13.13 6.79
C PRO A 18 -6.00 12.62 8.04
N ASN A 19 -7.20 12.05 7.88
CA ASN A 19 -7.99 11.46 8.96
C ASN A 19 -8.35 10.02 8.57
N PRO A 20 -7.45 9.05 8.78
CA PRO A 20 -7.73 7.66 8.46
C PRO A 20 -8.89 7.12 9.32
N PRO A 21 -9.68 6.17 8.80
CA PRO A 21 -10.70 5.52 9.59
C PRO A 21 -10.08 4.82 10.81
N PRO A 22 -10.82 4.69 11.93
CA PRO A 22 -10.34 3.94 13.08
C PRO A 22 -10.05 2.49 12.70
N LEU A 23 -9.16 1.86 13.44
CA LEU A 23 -8.87 0.44 13.23
C LEU A 23 -10.17 -0.38 13.38
N PRO A 24 -10.50 -1.25 12.41
CA PRO A 24 -11.65 -2.13 12.53
C PRO A 24 -11.42 -3.17 13.64
N SER A 25 -12.48 -3.88 14.04
CA SER A 25 -12.34 -5.08 14.87
C SER A 25 -11.36 -6.04 14.21
N LEU A 26 -10.37 -6.52 14.97
CA LEU A 26 -9.41 -7.53 14.52
C LEU A 26 -9.88 -8.96 14.80
N ARG A 27 -11.06 -9.13 15.40
CA ARG A 27 -11.66 -10.45 15.66
C ARG A 27 -12.57 -10.85 14.52
N ASP A 28 -12.50 -12.13 14.15
CA ASP A 28 -13.39 -12.79 13.18
C ASP A 28 -13.48 -12.06 11.82
N VAL A 29 -12.37 -11.44 11.38
CA VAL A 29 -12.30 -10.70 10.12
C VAL A 29 -12.22 -11.68 8.94
N PRO A 30 -13.18 -11.67 8.00
CA PRO A 30 -13.08 -12.49 6.80
C PRO A 30 -11.89 -12.05 5.93
N PHE A 31 -11.13 -13.02 5.44
CA PHE A 31 -9.94 -12.76 4.63
C PHE A 31 -10.27 -11.91 3.39
N GLY A 32 -9.48 -10.86 3.16
CA GLY A 32 -9.54 -10.05 1.93
C GLY A 32 -10.75 -9.13 1.80
N THR A 33 -11.47 -8.84 2.88
CA THR A 33 -12.68 -7.99 2.85
C THR A 33 -12.47 -6.56 3.35
N ILE A 34 -11.43 -6.33 4.16
CA ILE A 34 -11.09 -5.00 4.70
C ILE A 34 -9.68 -4.64 4.23
N PHE A 35 -9.51 -3.40 3.76
CA PHE A 35 -8.26 -2.88 3.19
C PHE A 35 -7.74 -1.68 4.00
N SER A 36 -6.43 -1.46 3.98
CA SER A 36 -5.82 -0.26 4.56
C SER A 36 -6.21 1.00 3.78
N PRO A 37 -6.19 2.19 4.41
CA PRO A 37 -6.53 3.45 3.75
C PRO A 37 -5.55 3.88 2.64
N HIS A 38 -4.39 3.23 2.54
CA HIS A 38 -3.36 3.54 1.55
C HIS A 38 -2.96 2.30 0.74
N MET A 39 -2.38 2.54 -0.43
CA MET A 39 -1.77 1.54 -1.31
C MET A 39 -0.41 2.02 -1.84
N LEU A 40 0.45 1.10 -2.27
CA LEU A 40 1.71 1.39 -2.95
C LEU A 40 1.52 1.22 -4.47
N THR A 41 1.89 2.23 -5.26
CA THR A 41 1.91 2.16 -6.72
C THR A 41 3.27 2.57 -7.28
N ILE A 42 3.68 1.91 -8.36
CA ILE A 42 4.89 2.23 -9.11
C ILE A 42 4.60 1.96 -10.59
N ALA A 43 4.53 3.02 -11.40
CA ALA A 43 4.34 2.86 -12.83
C ALA A 43 5.64 2.40 -13.52
N PHE A 44 5.49 1.60 -14.58
CA PHE A 44 6.58 1.27 -15.48
C PHE A 44 6.23 1.76 -16.88
N THR A 45 7.00 2.72 -17.39
CA THR A 45 6.73 3.37 -18.69
C THR A 45 8.02 3.51 -19.48
N ASN A 46 7.98 3.25 -20.79
CA ASN A 46 9.13 3.39 -21.70
C ASN A 46 10.42 2.70 -21.20
N GLY A 47 10.30 1.51 -20.63
CA GLY A 47 11.43 0.71 -20.15
C GLY A 47 12.03 1.20 -18.82
N LYS A 48 11.36 2.09 -18.08
CA LYS A 48 11.85 2.65 -16.82
C LYS A 48 10.77 2.62 -15.74
N TRP A 49 11.22 2.41 -14.51
CA TRP A 49 10.41 2.61 -13.33
C TRP A 49 10.22 4.10 -13.04
N CYS A 50 8.99 4.48 -12.73
CA CYS A 50 8.66 5.80 -12.22
C CYS A 50 8.88 5.88 -10.71
N THR A 51 8.72 7.08 -10.14
CA THR A 51 8.80 7.32 -8.70
C THR A 51 7.74 6.50 -7.96
N PRO A 52 8.11 5.73 -6.92
CA PRO A 52 7.15 4.98 -6.11
C PRO A 52 6.29 5.92 -5.27
N LYS A 53 5.02 5.55 -5.06
CA LYS A 53 4.04 6.35 -4.32
C LYS A 53 3.28 5.51 -3.31
N ILE A 54 3.21 5.99 -2.07
CA ILE A 54 2.14 5.59 -1.13
C ILE A 54 1.06 6.64 -1.25
N GLU A 55 -0.15 6.23 -1.63
CA GLU A 55 -1.28 7.13 -1.90
C GLU A 55 -2.58 6.56 -1.32
N PRO A 56 -3.66 7.36 -1.19
CA PRO A 56 -4.96 6.87 -0.73
C PRO A 56 -5.43 5.71 -1.60
N PHE A 57 -6.03 4.68 -0.97
CA PHE A 57 -6.57 3.54 -1.70
C PHE A 57 -7.65 4.01 -2.70
N HIS A 58 -7.51 3.61 -3.96
CA HIS A 58 -8.47 3.95 -5.01
C HIS A 58 -8.58 2.84 -6.06
N ASN A 59 -9.63 2.91 -6.90
CA ASN A 59 -9.79 2.01 -8.04
C ASN A 59 -8.71 2.27 -9.09
N LEU A 60 -8.18 1.21 -9.69
CA LEU A 60 -7.25 1.34 -10.82
C LEU A 60 -8.01 1.81 -12.07
N SER A 61 -7.54 2.90 -12.69
CA SER A 61 -8.03 3.37 -13.99
C SER A 61 -7.17 2.77 -15.10
N LEU A 62 -7.69 1.77 -15.79
CA LEU A 62 -6.97 1.03 -16.82
C LEU A 62 -7.72 1.08 -18.16
N PRO A 63 -7.02 1.23 -19.30
CA PRO A 63 -7.63 1.05 -20.60
C PRO A 63 -8.25 -0.35 -20.73
N PRO A 64 -9.41 -0.51 -21.40
CA PRO A 64 -10.07 -1.81 -21.52
C PRO A 64 -9.22 -2.86 -22.23
N GLN A 65 -8.25 -2.45 -23.05
CA GLN A 65 -7.30 -3.32 -23.77
C GLN A 65 -6.08 -3.75 -22.93
N THR A 66 -6.03 -3.44 -21.63
CA THR A 66 -4.86 -3.75 -20.80
C THR A 66 -4.63 -5.26 -20.75
N SER A 67 -3.41 -5.71 -21.08
CA SER A 67 -3.06 -7.12 -21.25
C SER A 67 -3.43 -8.00 -20.04
N CYS A 68 -3.38 -7.45 -18.82
CA CYS A 68 -3.80 -8.16 -17.61
C CYS A 68 -5.27 -8.62 -17.65
N LEU A 69 -6.15 -7.90 -18.35
CA LEU A 69 -7.58 -8.20 -18.46
C LEU A 69 -7.89 -9.26 -19.52
N HIS A 70 -7.03 -9.42 -20.53
CA HIS A 70 -7.29 -10.30 -21.68
C HIS A 70 -6.45 -11.57 -21.65
N TYR A 71 -5.20 -11.47 -21.22
CA TYR A 71 -4.20 -12.53 -21.36
C TYR A 71 -3.58 -12.94 -20.03
N GLY A 72 -4.09 -12.42 -18.91
CA GLY A 72 -3.62 -12.79 -17.57
C GLY A 72 -2.15 -12.47 -17.31
N THR A 73 -1.59 -11.44 -17.96
CA THR A 73 -0.22 -10.99 -17.75
C THR A 73 -0.09 -10.26 -16.41
N THR A 74 -0.18 -11.02 -15.32
CA THR A 74 -0.13 -10.55 -13.94
C THR A 74 0.60 -11.56 -13.07
N CYS A 75 1.12 -11.08 -11.95
CA CYS A 75 1.58 -11.91 -10.85
C CYS A 75 1.19 -11.23 -9.53
N PHE A 76 1.07 -12.00 -8.46
CA PHE A 76 0.81 -11.48 -7.13
C PHE A 76 1.63 -12.25 -6.09
N GLU A 77 1.83 -11.63 -4.94
CA GLU A 77 2.52 -12.21 -3.79
C GLU A 77 1.64 -12.13 -2.54
N GLY A 78 1.91 -13.00 -1.55
CA GLY A 78 1.15 -13.09 -0.32
C GLY A 78 2.05 -13.20 0.92
N MET A 79 2.08 -12.14 1.73
CA MET A 79 2.85 -12.08 2.97
C MET A 79 2.01 -11.47 4.11
N LYS A 80 2.43 -11.69 5.36
CA LYS A 80 1.77 -11.15 6.56
C LYS A 80 2.76 -10.36 7.41
N ALA A 81 2.32 -9.21 7.91
CA ALA A 81 2.98 -8.47 8.99
C ALA A 81 2.27 -8.78 10.31
N TYR A 82 3.04 -8.97 11.39
CA TYR A 82 2.54 -9.25 12.73
C TYR A 82 3.00 -8.13 13.66
N ILE A 83 2.12 -7.70 14.56
CA ILE A 83 2.43 -6.79 15.65
C ILE A 83 2.06 -7.48 16.96
N ASP A 84 2.89 -7.30 17.98
CA ASP A 84 2.53 -7.79 19.31
C ASP A 84 1.44 -6.89 19.93
N PHE A 85 0.55 -7.49 20.71
CA PHE A 85 -0.54 -6.76 21.37
C PHE A 85 -0.03 -5.69 22.34
N SER A 86 1.14 -5.91 22.95
CA SER A 86 1.76 -4.94 23.85
C SER A 86 2.21 -3.67 23.11
N GLU A 87 2.82 -3.83 21.93
CA GLU A 87 3.28 -2.74 21.07
C GLU A 87 2.14 -1.98 20.40
N LEU A 88 1.03 -2.66 20.09
CA LEU A 88 -0.16 -2.04 19.52
C LEU A 88 -0.75 -1.00 20.47
N ASN A 89 -0.93 -1.34 21.76
CA ASN A 89 -1.50 -0.43 22.74
C ASN A 89 -0.62 0.82 22.95
N SER A 90 0.71 0.64 23.02
CA SER A 90 1.65 1.78 23.10
C SER A 90 1.55 2.70 21.89
N THR A 91 1.43 2.15 20.68
CA THR A 91 1.33 2.94 19.44
C THR A 91 0.01 3.69 19.32
N MET A 92 -1.08 3.14 19.87
CA MET A 92 -2.39 3.80 19.89
C MET A 92 -2.47 4.89 20.97
N ASP A 93 -1.82 4.67 22.12
CA ASP A 93 -1.73 5.67 23.19
C ASP A 93 -0.90 6.89 22.76
N ASP A 94 0.24 6.69 22.08
CA ASP A 94 1.08 7.79 21.59
C ASP A 94 0.34 8.71 20.61
N LYS A 95 -0.48 8.17 19.70
CA LYS A 95 -1.28 8.97 18.75
C LYS A 95 -2.41 9.78 19.41
N ASN A 96 -2.73 9.51 20.68
CA ASN A 96 -3.80 10.16 21.42
C ASN A 96 -3.28 11.27 22.35
N ILE A 97 -1.96 11.45 22.44
CA ILE A 97 -1.31 12.51 23.23
C ILE A 97 -1.20 13.82 22.42
N ASP A 98 -1.20 13.73 21.09
CA ASP A 98 -1.02 14.86 20.17
C ASP A 98 -2.27 15.76 20.00
N ASN A 99 -3.36 15.44 20.71
CA ASN A 99 -4.65 16.15 20.66
C ASN A 99 -5.01 16.85 21.99
N LYS A 100 -4.02 17.19 22.82
CA LYS A 100 -4.20 18.01 24.02
C LYS A 100 -3.35 19.27 24.01
#